data_AF-A0A3M1CYK9-F1
#
_entry.id   AF-A0A3M1CYK9-F1
#
_cell.length_a   1.000
_cell.length_b   1.000
_cell.length_c   1.000
_cell.angle_alpha   90.00
_cell.angle_beta   90.00
_cell.angle_gamma   90.00
#
_symmetry.space_group_name_H-M   'P 1'
#
loop_
_entity.id
_entity.type
_entity.pdbx_description
1 polymer ?
#
loop_
_entity_poly.entity_id
_entity_poly.type
_entity_poly.pdbx_seq_one_letter_code
_entity_poly.pdbx_strand_id
1 'polypeptide(L)'
;MNRRQALYTLVGGALSAGCAATGRPAGASSPEGTLLPPTAGPRDRFLSRCIRCYRCGEVCTAGCIEFHPPWASPTVAGTPYIVPRRAGCNTCMRCTQVCPTGALTPVEAERSAVLDQVRMGLAYVDEGLCLSHLGRICGVCHDACPYSGDAIVLGPGARPEVLDACVGCGRCEERCPQVPAAIRVFRDEPGPRWSGPPWSPRIEGEAT
;
A
#
# COMPACT_ATOMS: atom_id res chain seq x y z
N MET A 1 56.06 -35.69 18.88
CA MET A 1 54.90 -35.58 19.79
C MET A 1 55.40 -35.15 21.16
N ASN A 2 55.21 -33.87 21.50
CA ASN A 2 55.77 -33.22 22.68
C ASN A 2 54.74 -33.17 23.82
N ARG A 3 55.18 -33.50 25.04
CA ARG A 3 54.40 -33.67 26.29
C ARG A 3 53.91 -32.35 26.92
N ARG A 4 53.34 -31.42 26.14
CA ARG A 4 52.91 -30.09 26.66
C ARG A 4 51.46 -29.71 26.36
N GLN A 5 50.61 -30.70 26.10
CA GLN A 5 49.15 -30.54 26.12
C GLN A 5 48.57 -31.42 27.22
N ALA A 6 48.40 -30.90 28.44
CA ALA A 6 47.67 -31.63 29.49
C ALA A 6 47.13 -30.74 30.63
N LEU A 7 46.87 -29.44 30.42
CA LEU A 7 46.55 -28.55 31.54
C LEU A 7 45.53 -27.44 31.27
N TYR A 8 44.58 -27.63 30.34
CA TYR A 8 43.43 -26.71 30.22
C TYR A 8 42.12 -27.44 29.88
N THR A 9 41.79 -28.44 30.68
CA THR A 9 40.44 -29.01 30.74
C THR A 9 39.80 -28.72 32.10
N LEU A 10 38.55 -28.23 32.05
CA LEU A 10 37.52 -28.24 33.09
C LEU A 10 37.47 -27.10 34.12
N VAL A 11 36.83 -25.99 33.72
CA VAL A 11 35.83 -25.26 34.53
C VAL A 11 34.72 -24.90 33.52
N GLY A 12 33.52 -25.49 33.52
CA GLY A 12 32.60 -25.63 34.63
C GLY A 12 31.60 -24.47 34.56
N GLY A 13 30.52 -24.63 33.78
CA GLY A 13 29.50 -23.58 33.61
C GLY A 13 28.32 -24.04 32.76
N ALA A 14 27.46 -24.87 33.33
CA ALA A 14 26.12 -25.12 32.84
C ALA A 14 25.19 -23.91 33.13
N LEU A 15 24.07 -23.84 32.40
CA LEU A 15 22.85 -23.04 32.62
C LEU A 15 22.74 -21.68 31.91
N SER A 16 22.16 -21.71 30.70
CA SER A 16 20.93 -20.94 30.40
C SER A 16 20.27 -21.48 29.13
N ALA A 17 19.28 -22.36 29.34
CA ALA A 17 18.20 -22.56 28.41
C ALA A 17 17.26 -21.33 28.48
N GLY A 18 16.74 -20.89 27.34
CA GLY A 18 15.86 -19.71 27.19
C GLY A 18 16.64 -18.54 26.59
N CYS A 19 16.32 -18.04 25.40
CA CYS A 19 14.98 -17.65 24.96
C CYS A 19 14.69 -18.11 23.53
N ALA A 20 13.73 -19.01 23.37
CA ALA A 20 12.92 -19.05 22.16
C ALA A 20 12.02 -17.81 22.17
N ALA A 21 12.56 -16.66 21.77
CA ALA A 21 11.74 -15.51 21.44
C ALA A 21 11.25 -15.70 20.00
N THR A 22 10.16 -16.47 19.85
CA THR A 22 9.27 -16.36 18.69
C THR A 22 8.59 -14.99 18.74
N GLY A 23 9.36 -13.92 18.55
CA GLY A 23 8.85 -12.61 18.24
C GLY A 23 8.75 -12.52 16.73
N ARG A 24 7.56 -12.73 16.17
CA ARG A 24 7.27 -12.31 14.79
C ARG A 24 7.62 -10.82 14.74
N PRO A 25 8.55 -10.35 13.89
CA PRO A 25 8.81 -8.93 13.80
C PRO A 25 7.47 -8.27 13.50
N ALA A 26 7.06 -7.35 14.38
CA ALA A 26 5.91 -6.51 14.15
C ALA A 26 6.07 -5.94 12.75
N GLY A 27 5.14 -6.29 11.85
CA GLY A 27 5.21 -5.90 10.45
C GLY A 27 5.50 -4.41 10.38
N ALA A 28 6.59 -4.03 9.72
CA ALA A 28 6.95 -2.64 9.54
C ALA A 28 5.75 -1.96 8.86
N SER A 29 4.95 -1.25 9.65
CA SER A 29 3.80 -0.51 9.15
C SER A 29 4.32 0.45 8.10
N SER A 30 3.90 0.25 6.86
CA SER A 30 4.26 1.17 5.78
C SER A 30 3.89 2.59 6.22
N PRO A 31 4.74 3.60 5.96
CA PRO A 31 4.39 4.97 6.28
C PRO A 31 3.00 5.29 5.74
N GLU A 32 2.13 5.80 6.61
CA GLU A 32 0.70 5.99 6.33
C GLU A 32 0.48 6.70 4.98
N GLY A 33 -0.41 6.18 4.15
CA GLY A 33 -0.70 6.73 2.82
C GLY A 33 0.31 6.35 1.72
N THR A 34 1.20 5.40 1.98
CA THR A 34 2.08 4.82 0.96
C THR A 34 1.47 3.54 0.39
N LEU A 35 1.28 3.49 -0.93
CA LEU A 35 0.76 2.32 -1.63
C LEU A 35 1.90 1.58 -2.35
N LEU A 36 1.66 0.30 -2.66
CA LEU A 36 2.50 -0.43 -3.61
C LEU A 36 1.90 -0.30 -5.03
N PRO A 37 2.70 -0.50 -6.09
CA PRO A 37 2.19 -0.52 -7.46
C PRO A 37 1.06 -1.55 -7.68
N PRO A 38 0.28 -1.42 -8.77
CA PRO A 38 -0.79 -2.35 -9.11
C PRO A 38 -0.30 -3.80 -9.06
N THR A 39 -1.13 -4.71 -8.57
CA THR A 39 -0.88 -6.17 -8.55
C THR A 39 0.33 -6.65 -7.76
N ALA A 40 0.88 -5.83 -6.86
CA ALA A 40 1.98 -6.23 -5.96
C ALA A 40 1.60 -7.37 -4.99
N GLY A 41 0.30 -7.57 -4.73
CA GLY A 41 -0.18 -8.56 -3.77
C GLY A 41 0.22 -8.21 -2.32
N PRO A 42 0.34 -9.21 -1.43
CA PRO A 42 0.77 -9.02 -0.05
C PRO A 42 2.20 -8.47 0.04
N ARG A 43 2.43 -7.60 1.03
CA ARG A 43 3.68 -6.84 1.17
C ARG A 43 4.92 -7.73 1.24
N ASP A 44 4.89 -8.79 2.05
CA ASP A 44 6.05 -9.65 2.27
C ASP A 44 6.40 -10.46 1.01
N ARG A 45 5.38 -10.97 0.31
CA ARG A 45 5.56 -11.61 -1.00
C ARG A 45 6.18 -10.63 -1.98
N PHE A 46 5.64 -9.42 -2.07
CA PHE A 46 6.16 -8.39 -2.97
C PHE A 46 7.65 -8.10 -2.70
N LEU A 47 8.01 -7.86 -1.44
CA LEU A 47 9.38 -7.57 -1.02
C LEU A 47 10.35 -8.71 -1.32
N SER A 48 9.91 -9.97 -1.19
CA SER A 48 10.74 -11.13 -1.50
C SER A 48 11.03 -11.32 -2.99
N ARG A 49 10.14 -10.81 -3.87
CA ARG A 49 10.25 -10.97 -5.34
C ARG A 49 10.80 -9.74 -6.04
N CYS A 50 10.69 -8.57 -5.43
CA CYS A 50 11.16 -7.33 -6.03
C CYS A 50 12.70 -7.29 -6.03
N ILE A 51 13.29 -7.41 -7.22
CA ILE A 51 14.75 -7.31 -7.41
C ILE A 51 15.24 -5.86 -7.55
N ARG A 52 14.38 -4.85 -7.34
CA ARG A 52 14.75 -3.42 -7.37
C ARG A 52 15.39 -3.02 -8.72
N CYS A 53 14.79 -3.47 -9.82
CA CYS A 53 15.29 -3.20 -11.17
C CYS A 53 14.81 -1.86 -11.78
N TYR A 54 13.97 -1.11 -11.06
CA TYR A 54 13.44 0.21 -11.44
C TYR A 54 12.57 0.31 -12.72
N ARG A 55 12.48 -0.74 -13.55
CA ARG A 55 11.66 -0.79 -14.78
C ARG A 55 10.21 -0.32 -14.63
N CYS A 56 9.57 -0.65 -13.51
CA CYS A 56 8.18 -0.24 -13.25
C CYS A 56 8.02 1.29 -13.19
N GLY A 57 9.01 2.00 -12.65
CA GLY A 57 9.03 3.46 -12.61
C GLY A 57 9.34 4.07 -13.97
N GLU A 58 10.28 3.50 -14.72
CA GLU A 58 10.65 3.97 -16.07
C GLU A 58 9.46 3.98 -17.04
N VAL A 59 8.60 2.95 -16.97
CA VAL A 59 7.42 2.86 -17.85
C VAL A 59 6.17 3.55 -17.29
N CYS A 60 6.25 4.15 -16.10
CA CYS A 60 5.11 4.77 -15.45
C CYS A 60 4.77 6.11 -16.12
N THR A 61 3.76 6.11 -16.98
CA THR A 61 3.30 7.34 -17.66
C THR A 61 2.68 8.35 -16.71
N ALA A 62 2.20 7.91 -15.55
CA ALA A 62 1.66 8.78 -14.51
C ALA A 62 2.75 9.45 -13.66
N GLY A 63 4.00 8.97 -13.72
CA GLY A 63 5.08 9.44 -12.83
C GLY A 63 4.81 9.20 -11.34
N CYS A 64 3.92 8.26 -10.99
CA CYS A 64 3.47 8.06 -9.61
C CYS A 64 4.32 7.04 -8.82
N ILE A 65 5.17 6.27 -9.50
CA ILE A 65 6.01 5.25 -8.87
C ILE A 65 7.34 5.89 -8.46
N GLU A 66 7.56 5.97 -7.16
CA GLU A 66 8.80 6.40 -6.54
C GLU A 66 9.51 5.23 -5.88
N PHE A 67 10.76 5.41 -5.47
CA PHE A 67 11.56 4.35 -4.89
C PHE A 67 12.11 4.75 -3.53
N HIS A 68 12.03 3.81 -2.59
CA HIS A 68 12.57 4.04 -1.25
C HIS A 68 14.06 4.34 -1.35
N PRO A 69 14.56 5.38 -0.66
CA PRO A 69 15.95 5.76 -0.76
C PRO A 69 16.88 4.69 -0.15
N PRO A 70 18.18 4.71 -0.48
CA PRO A 70 19.14 3.74 0.06
C PRO A 70 19.26 3.73 1.59
N TRP A 71 18.94 4.85 2.25
CA TRP A 71 18.95 5.00 3.70
C TRP A 71 17.63 4.61 4.37
N ALA A 72 16.62 4.14 3.62
CA ALA A 72 15.46 3.51 4.21
C ALA A 72 15.84 2.18 4.87
N SER A 73 14.90 1.55 5.59
CA SER A 73 15.14 0.21 6.17
C SER A 73 15.63 -0.77 5.09
N PRO A 74 16.63 -1.62 5.39
CA PRO A 74 17.18 -2.58 4.42
C PRO A 74 16.13 -3.44 3.72
N THR A 75 15.02 -3.71 4.41
CA THR A 75 13.89 -4.49 3.88
C THR A 75 13.20 -3.80 2.70
N VAL A 76 13.09 -2.47 2.72
CA VAL A 76 12.29 -1.70 1.75
C VAL A 76 13.13 -0.82 0.84
N ALA A 77 14.40 -0.56 1.16
CA ALA A 77 15.30 0.26 0.34
C ALA A 77 15.29 -0.20 -1.13
N GLY A 78 15.16 0.76 -2.05
CA GLY A 78 15.09 0.53 -3.50
C GLY A 78 13.80 -0.12 -4.00
N THR A 79 12.82 -0.43 -3.14
CA THR A 79 11.52 -0.95 -3.58
C THR A 79 10.58 0.18 -3.97
N PRO A 80 9.70 -0.03 -4.97
CA PRO A 80 8.79 1.01 -5.45
C PRO A 80 7.63 1.24 -4.48
N TYR A 81 7.14 2.47 -4.45
CA TYR A 81 5.97 2.89 -3.72
C TYR A 81 5.26 4.04 -4.44
N ILE A 82 4.03 4.32 -4.05
CA ILE A 82 3.20 5.41 -4.60
C ILE A 82 2.71 6.28 -3.44
N VAL A 83 2.75 7.59 -3.62
CA VAL A 83 2.11 8.56 -2.70
C VAL A 83 0.97 9.24 -3.45
N PRO A 84 -0.28 8.78 -3.27
CA PRO A 84 -1.45 9.28 -3.98
C PRO A 84 -1.58 10.80 -4.00
N ARG A 85 -1.32 11.46 -2.86
CA ARG A 85 -1.40 12.92 -2.77
C ARG A 85 -0.48 13.67 -3.73
N ARG A 86 0.65 13.06 -4.12
CA ARG A 86 1.59 13.66 -5.09
C ARG A 86 1.20 13.33 -6.52
N ALA A 87 0.97 12.05 -6.81
CA ALA A 87 0.49 11.57 -8.10
C ALA A 87 -0.19 10.22 -7.94
N GLY A 88 -1.40 10.08 -8.45
CA GLY A 88 -2.14 8.82 -8.50
C GLY A 88 -1.74 7.94 -9.68
N CYS A 89 -1.99 6.64 -9.58
CA CYS A 89 -1.89 5.72 -10.71
C CYS A 89 -2.98 6.05 -11.76
N ASN A 90 -2.64 6.03 -13.06
CA ASN A 90 -3.61 6.19 -14.16
C ASN A 90 -4.13 4.85 -14.70
N THR A 91 -3.88 3.76 -13.96
CA THR A 91 -4.35 2.39 -14.27
C THR A 91 -4.03 1.87 -15.67
N CYS A 92 -2.92 2.34 -16.29
CA CYS A 92 -2.49 1.88 -17.62
C CYS A 92 -1.83 0.48 -17.65
N MET A 93 -1.58 -0.12 -16.47
CA MET A 93 -0.96 -1.44 -16.25
C MET A 93 0.43 -1.70 -16.89
N ARG A 94 1.05 -0.75 -17.59
CA ARG A 94 2.39 -0.94 -18.20
C ARG A 94 3.45 -1.47 -17.22
N CYS A 95 3.42 -1.02 -15.97
CA CYS A 95 4.35 -1.45 -14.93
C CYS A 95 4.26 -2.96 -14.61
N THR A 96 3.07 -3.56 -14.73
CA THR A 96 2.85 -4.99 -14.46
C THR A 96 3.39 -5.85 -15.61
N GLN A 97 3.36 -5.33 -16.83
CA GLN A 97 3.84 -5.98 -18.04
C GLN A 97 5.37 -6.08 -18.15
N VAL A 98 6.10 -5.20 -17.45
CA VAL A 98 7.58 -5.16 -17.51
C VAL A 98 8.29 -5.82 -16.33
N CYS A 99 7.54 -6.33 -15.34
CA CYS A 99 8.12 -6.91 -14.14
C CYS A 99 8.72 -8.30 -14.42
N PRO A 100 10.05 -8.48 -14.38
CA PRO A 100 10.67 -9.74 -14.81
C PRO A 100 10.51 -10.86 -13.77
N THR A 101 10.21 -10.54 -12.52
CA THR A 101 10.14 -11.52 -11.42
C THR A 101 8.71 -11.91 -11.03
N GLY A 102 7.70 -11.29 -11.64
CA GLY A 102 6.31 -11.42 -11.19
C GLY A 102 6.08 -10.91 -9.77
N ALA A 103 6.87 -9.92 -9.33
CA ALA A 103 6.56 -9.14 -8.14
C ALA A 103 5.29 -8.29 -8.36
N LEU A 104 5.07 -7.85 -9.59
CA LEU A 104 3.79 -7.34 -10.08
C LEU A 104 3.24 -8.39 -11.05
N THR A 105 2.00 -8.84 -10.84
CA THR A 105 1.34 -9.83 -11.72
C THR A 105 0.82 -9.13 -12.98
N PRO A 106 1.15 -9.60 -14.20
CA PRO A 106 0.64 -9.00 -15.43
C PRO A 106 -0.90 -8.96 -15.45
N VAL A 107 -1.45 -7.82 -15.85
CA VAL A 107 -2.90 -7.58 -15.99
C VAL A 107 -3.13 -6.72 -17.21
N GLU A 108 -4.12 -7.08 -18.01
CA GLU A 108 -4.54 -6.32 -19.18
C GLU A 108 -5.16 -4.98 -18.77
N ALA A 109 -4.92 -3.94 -19.57
CA ALA A 109 -5.48 -2.60 -19.34
C ALA A 109 -6.98 -2.49 -19.74
N GLU A 110 -7.72 -3.59 -19.58
CA GLU A 110 -9.15 -3.68 -19.83
C GLU A 110 -9.90 -3.42 -18.51
N ARG A 111 -11.04 -2.72 -18.58
CA ARG A 111 -11.75 -2.23 -17.39
C ARG A 111 -12.14 -3.37 -16.44
N SER A 112 -12.73 -4.44 -16.96
CA SER A 112 -13.15 -5.58 -16.13
C SER A 112 -11.98 -6.30 -15.48
N ALA A 113 -10.87 -6.51 -16.22
CA ALA A 113 -9.66 -7.12 -15.68
C ALA A 113 -9.04 -6.29 -14.55
N VAL A 114 -9.01 -4.95 -14.69
CA VAL A 114 -8.48 -4.07 -13.65
C VAL A 114 -9.37 -4.07 -12.40
N LEU A 115 -10.69 -3.96 -12.58
CA LEU A 115 -11.65 -3.99 -11.46
C LEU A 115 -11.65 -5.33 -10.71
N ASP A 116 -11.31 -6.43 -11.38
CA ASP A 116 -11.20 -7.75 -10.76
C ASP A 116 -9.86 -7.94 -10.02
N GLN A 117 -8.73 -7.62 -10.67
CA GLN A 117 -7.41 -8.09 -10.21
C GLN A 117 -6.56 -7.02 -9.50
N VAL A 118 -6.93 -5.74 -9.58
CA VAL A 118 -6.11 -4.66 -9.02
C VAL A 118 -6.66 -4.18 -7.68
N ARG A 119 -5.87 -4.37 -6.62
CA ARG A 119 -6.10 -3.81 -5.29
C ARG A 119 -4.81 -3.16 -4.78
N MET A 120 -4.69 -1.85 -4.95
CA MET A 120 -3.57 -1.06 -4.39
C MET A 120 -3.87 -0.57 -2.96
N GLY A 121 -5.15 -0.30 -2.70
CA GLY A 121 -5.72 0.17 -1.43
C GLY A 121 -7.19 0.52 -1.58
N LEU A 122 -7.78 1.14 -0.56
CA LEU A 122 -9.16 1.64 -0.53
C LEU A 122 -9.17 3.12 -0.15
N ALA A 123 -10.07 3.88 -0.76
CA ALA A 123 -10.24 5.31 -0.47
C ALA A 123 -11.21 5.51 0.71
N TYR A 124 -10.87 6.44 1.59
CA TYR A 124 -11.66 6.79 2.77
C TYR A 124 -11.89 8.29 2.78
N VAL A 125 -13.15 8.69 3.00
CA VAL A 125 -13.56 10.10 3.04
C VAL A 125 -13.60 10.56 4.49
N ASP A 126 -12.88 11.63 4.81
CA ASP A 126 -13.06 12.37 6.06
C ASP A 126 -14.22 13.36 5.90
N GLU A 127 -15.34 13.03 6.52
CA GLU A 127 -16.55 13.86 6.48
C GLU A 127 -16.38 15.23 7.15
N GLY A 128 -15.46 15.35 8.11
CA GLY A 128 -15.14 16.62 8.78
C GLY A 128 -14.34 17.58 7.90
N LEU A 129 -13.70 17.07 6.85
CA LEU A 129 -12.95 17.86 5.87
C LEU A 129 -13.65 17.97 4.51
N CYS A 130 -14.50 17.00 4.16
CA CYS A 130 -15.10 16.94 2.84
C CYS A 130 -16.07 18.09 2.61
N LEU A 131 -15.78 18.93 1.60
CA LEU A 131 -16.63 20.07 1.22
C LEU A 131 -18.11 19.70 1.05
N SER A 132 -18.40 18.52 0.49
CA SER A 132 -19.77 18.05 0.32
C SER A 132 -20.47 17.66 1.63
N HIS A 133 -19.73 17.11 2.60
CA HIS A 133 -20.27 16.85 3.94
C HIS A 133 -20.45 18.15 4.73
N LEU A 134 -19.61 19.16 4.46
CA LEU A 134 -19.70 20.52 5.01
C LEU A 134 -20.74 21.43 4.29
N GLY A 135 -21.60 20.86 3.44
CA GLY A 135 -22.71 21.58 2.81
C GLY A 135 -22.34 22.45 1.61
N ARG A 136 -21.21 22.18 0.95
CA ARG A 136 -20.90 22.70 -0.40
C ARG A 136 -21.16 21.62 -1.44
N ILE A 137 -21.09 21.96 -2.73
CA ILE A 137 -21.17 20.98 -3.82
C ILE A 137 -19.77 20.85 -4.43
N CYS A 138 -19.15 19.67 -4.36
CA CYS A 138 -17.79 19.45 -4.85
C CYS A 138 -17.70 18.34 -5.91
N GLY A 139 -17.77 17.05 -5.52
CA GLY A 139 -17.73 15.92 -6.47
C GLY A 139 -16.38 15.60 -7.14
N VAL A 140 -15.32 16.39 -6.90
CA VAL A 140 -14.02 16.24 -7.59
C VAL A 140 -13.41 14.84 -7.47
N CYS A 141 -13.62 14.15 -6.35
CA CYS A 141 -13.13 12.78 -6.17
C CYS A 141 -13.81 11.76 -7.10
N HIS A 142 -15.11 11.93 -7.35
CA HIS A 142 -15.87 11.15 -8.32
C HIS A 142 -15.38 11.44 -9.74
N ASP A 143 -15.23 12.71 -10.11
CA ASP A 143 -14.83 13.09 -11.48
C ASP A 143 -13.39 12.67 -11.80
N ALA A 144 -12.51 12.66 -10.79
CA ALA A 144 -11.14 12.17 -10.93
C ALA A 144 -11.05 10.63 -10.97
N CYS A 145 -12.10 9.92 -10.56
CA CYS A 145 -12.10 8.47 -10.51
C CYS A 145 -12.25 7.88 -11.92
N PRO A 146 -11.31 7.05 -12.41
CA PRO A 146 -11.45 6.39 -13.70
C PRO A 146 -12.58 5.33 -13.73
N TYR A 147 -13.12 4.99 -12.55
CA TYR A 147 -14.20 4.03 -12.36
C TYR A 147 -15.37 4.67 -11.62
N SER A 148 -15.66 5.94 -11.88
CA SER A 148 -16.86 6.60 -11.37
C SER A 148 -18.12 5.80 -11.73
N GLY A 149 -19.08 5.76 -10.81
CA GLY A 149 -20.26 4.89 -10.90
C GLY A 149 -20.06 3.50 -10.31
N ASP A 150 -18.86 2.91 -10.42
CA ASP A 150 -18.55 1.58 -9.85
C ASP A 150 -17.80 1.69 -8.53
N ALA A 151 -16.80 2.58 -8.45
CA ALA A 151 -15.88 2.71 -7.31
C ALA A 151 -16.19 3.91 -6.41
N ILE A 152 -16.73 4.98 -6.98
CA ILE A 152 -17.17 6.17 -6.25
C ILE A 152 -18.49 6.61 -6.87
N VAL A 153 -19.51 6.79 -6.02
CA VAL A 153 -20.81 7.36 -6.39
C VAL A 153 -21.06 8.64 -5.60
N LEU A 154 -21.95 9.50 -6.11
CA LEU A 154 -22.36 10.72 -5.43
C LEU A 154 -23.79 10.58 -4.92
N GLY A 155 -23.94 10.61 -3.60
CA GLY A 155 -25.23 10.69 -2.93
C GLY A 155 -25.77 12.13 -2.87
N PRO A 156 -26.86 12.35 -2.11
CA PRO A 156 -27.48 13.66 -1.93
C PRO A 156 -26.46 14.73 -1.50
N GLY A 157 -26.55 15.92 -2.10
CA GLY A 157 -25.61 17.02 -1.83
C GLY A 157 -24.20 16.76 -2.38
N ALA A 158 -24.06 15.88 -3.38
CA ALA A 158 -22.78 15.47 -3.96
C ALA A 158 -21.80 14.89 -2.94
N ARG A 159 -22.32 14.20 -1.92
CA ARG A 159 -21.52 13.50 -0.91
C ARG A 159 -20.98 12.21 -1.51
N PRO A 160 -19.64 12.01 -1.53
CA PRO A 160 -19.07 10.82 -2.13
C PRO A 160 -19.22 9.59 -1.24
N GLU A 161 -19.56 8.47 -1.85
CA GLU A 161 -19.56 7.14 -1.23
C GLU A 161 -18.57 6.27 -2.02
N VAL A 162 -17.63 5.63 -1.30
CA VAL A 162 -16.62 4.74 -1.89
C VAL A 162 -17.12 3.31 -1.80
N LEU A 163 -17.09 2.60 -2.93
CA LEU A 163 -17.60 1.23 -3.09
C LEU A 163 -16.47 0.22 -3.25
N ASP A 164 -16.81 -1.07 -3.21
CA ASP A 164 -15.87 -2.19 -3.25
C ASP A 164 -15.06 -2.30 -4.56
N ALA A 165 -15.54 -1.69 -5.65
CA ALA A 165 -14.80 -1.64 -6.91
C ALA A 165 -13.61 -0.66 -6.88
N CYS A 166 -13.40 0.05 -5.77
CA CYS A 166 -12.25 0.93 -5.61
C CYS A 166 -10.93 0.15 -5.62
N VAL A 167 -10.13 0.37 -6.66
CA VAL A 167 -8.82 -0.28 -6.83
C VAL A 167 -7.69 0.43 -6.07
N GLY A 168 -7.97 1.57 -5.45
CA GLY A 168 -6.98 2.36 -4.70
C GLY A 168 -5.97 3.10 -5.57
N CYS A 169 -6.37 3.59 -6.75
CA CYS A 169 -5.43 4.26 -7.67
C CYS A 169 -4.92 5.62 -7.17
N GLY A 170 -5.60 6.26 -6.23
CA GLY A 170 -5.13 7.52 -5.63
C GLY A 170 -5.50 8.81 -6.36
N ARG A 171 -6.14 8.74 -7.54
CA ARG A 171 -6.52 9.93 -8.32
C ARG A 171 -7.46 10.88 -7.58
N CYS A 172 -8.35 10.33 -6.76
CA CYS A 172 -9.25 11.11 -5.91
C CYS A 172 -8.51 11.92 -4.83
N GLU A 173 -7.45 11.36 -4.23
CA GLU A 173 -6.62 12.02 -3.21
C GLU A 173 -5.71 13.08 -3.85
N GLU A 174 -5.11 12.76 -5.02
CA GLU A 174 -4.33 13.68 -5.84
C GLU A 174 -5.15 14.94 -6.17
N ARG A 175 -6.40 14.76 -6.61
CA ARG A 175 -7.23 15.86 -7.10
C ARG A 175 -8.02 16.58 -6.00
N CYS A 176 -8.07 16.04 -4.78
CA CYS A 176 -8.84 16.64 -3.69
C CYS A 176 -8.37 18.10 -3.43
N PRO A 177 -9.26 19.11 -3.53
CA PRO A 177 -8.88 20.51 -3.37
C PRO A 177 -8.60 20.90 -1.90
N GLN A 178 -8.98 20.07 -0.94
CA GLN A 178 -8.75 20.33 0.48
C GLN A 178 -7.29 20.11 0.87
N VAL A 179 -6.82 20.90 1.84
CA VAL A 179 -5.52 20.76 2.49
C VAL A 179 -5.76 20.85 4.01
N PRO A 180 -5.66 19.75 4.77
CA PRO A 180 -5.36 18.37 4.36
C PRO A 180 -6.42 17.75 3.44
N ALA A 181 -6.05 16.70 2.69
CA ALA A 181 -6.96 16.02 1.76
C ALA A 181 -8.12 15.35 2.52
N ALA A 182 -9.35 15.63 2.09
CA ALA A 182 -10.56 15.06 2.66
C ALA A 182 -10.86 13.63 2.21
N ILE A 183 -10.13 13.11 1.22
CA ILE A 183 -10.20 11.71 0.82
C ILE A 183 -8.78 11.18 0.69
N ARG A 184 -8.50 10.04 1.31
CA ARG A 184 -7.17 9.42 1.33
C ARG A 184 -7.25 7.94 1.02
N VAL A 185 -6.23 7.41 0.37
CA VAL A 185 -6.13 5.99 0.01
C VAL A 185 -5.16 5.28 0.93
N PHE A 186 -5.61 4.19 1.52
CA PHE A 186 -4.81 3.34 2.39
C PHE A 186 -4.79 1.91 1.87
N ARG A 187 -3.64 1.24 1.99
CA ARG A 187 -3.52 -0.19 1.64
C ARG A 187 -4.27 -1.07 2.63
N ASP A 188 -4.10 -0.76 3.91
CA ASP A 188 -4.76 -1.40 5.04
C ASP A 188 -5.77 -0.41 5.63
N GLU A 189 -6.72 -0.86 6.45
CA GLU A 189 -7.65 0.05 7.13
C GLU A 189 -6.89 1.18 7.87
N PRO A 190 -7.35 2.44 7.75
CA PRO A 190 -6.68 3.55 8.41
C PRO A 190 -6.70 3.36 9.94
N GLY A 191 -5.54 3.55 10.57
CA GLY A 191 -5.43 3.45 12.02
C GLY A 191 -6.21 4.54 12.78
N PRO A 192 -6.36 4.41 14.12
CA PRO A 192 -7.22 5.27 14.95
C PRO A 192 -6.81 6.77 15.00
N ARG A 193 -5.69 7.14 14.39
CA ARG A 193 -5.26 8.55 14.23
C ARG A 193 -5.94 9.25 13.05
N TRP A 194 -6.60 8.50 12.16
CA TRP A 194 -7.40 9.04 11.08
C TRP A 194 -8.76 9.52 11.62
N SER A 195 -9.10 10.77 11.36
CA SER A 195 -10.36 11.41 11.80
C SER A 195 -11.56 11.13 10.90
N GLY A 196 -11.39 10.40 9.79
CA GLY A 196 -12.52 9.95 8.97
C GLY A 196 -13.30 8.80 9.61
N PRO A 197 -14.54 8.53 9.16
CA PRO A 197 -15.41 7.58 9.82
C PRO A 197 -14.82 6.15 9.75
N PRO A 198 -14.93 5.35 10.83
CA PRO A 198 -14.46 3.96 10.89
C PRO A 198 -15.41 2.96 10.21
N TRP A 199 -16.32 3.39 9.33
CA TRP A 199 -17.34 2.52 8.76
C TRP A 199 -17.16 2.35 7.23
N SER A 200 -16.64 1.21 6.79
CA SER A 200 -17.05 0.49 5.58
C SER A 200 -16.68 -0.99 5.77
N PRO A 201 -17.35 -1.94 5.08
CA PRO A 201 -17.71 -3.22 5.64
C PRO A 201 -16.50 -4.12 5.93
N ARG A 202 -16.52 -4.67 7.14
CA ARG A 202 -15.72 -5.79 7.63
C ARG A 202 -15.42 -6.76 6.47
N ILE A 203 -14.18 -6.80 5.98
CA ILE A 203 -13.71 -7.93 5.17
C ILE A 203 -13.65 -9.12 6.13
N GLU A 204 -14.78 -9.79 6.33
CA GLU A 204 -14.84 -11.10 6.95
C GLU A 204 -14.18 -12.07 5.97
N GLY A 205 -12.91 -12.44 6.21
CA GLY A 205 -12.26 -13.36 5.27
C GLY A 205 -10.83 -13.86 5.48
N GLU A 206 -10.00 -13.34 6.38
CA GLU A 206 -8.63 -13.89 6.54
C GLU A 206 -8.24 -14.07 8.01
N ALA A 207 -8.83 -15.11 8.61
CA ALA A 207 -8.27 -15.82 9.76
C ALA A 207 -8.71 -17.28 9.74
N THR A 208 -8.08 -18.07 8.87
CA THR A 208 -7.79 -19.50 9.08
C THR A 208 -6.47 -19.83 8.43
#